data_AF-A0AAN0M1U1-F1
#
_entry.id   AF-A0AAN0M1U1-F1
#
_cell.length_a   1.000
_cell.length_b   1.000
_cell.length_c   1.000
_cell.angle_alpha   90.00
_cell.angle_beta   90.00
_cell.angle_gamma   90.00
#
_symmetry.space_group_name_H-M   'P 1'
#
loop_
_entity.id
_entity.type
_entity.pdbx_description
1 polymer ?
#
loop_
_entity_poly.entity_id
_entity_poly.type
_entity_poly.pdbx_seq_one_letter_code
_entity_poly.pdbx_strand_id
1 'polypeptide(L)'
;MSTQFALDLRLARRKAGYTQGDVAHLLSSHQSLVSDLEHGRRRPSLEQIIDLSLIYGRSFESFFGALLDERQTVLQKRLKRLPVLTKTTAHTFNRASSLSRLRRRLASQLEHGSA
;
A
#
# COMPACT_ATOMS: atom_id res chain seq x y z
N MET A 1 8.99 8.58 -11.88
CA MET A 1 7.55 8.61 -12.24
C MET A 1 6.79 9.03 -10.99
N SER A 2 6.01 10.11 -11.06
CA SER A 2 5.22 10.56 -9.90
C SER A 2 4.02 9.64 -9.73
N THR A 3 3.79 9.12 -8.51
CA THR A 3 2.59 8.34 -8.20
C THR A 3 1.41 9.28 -7.90
N GLN A 4 0.17 8.76 -7.98
CA GLN A 4 -1.00 9.54 -7.57
C GLN A 4 -0.89 9.99 -6.11
N PHE A 5 -0.41 9.11 -5.22
CA PHE A 5 -0.09 9.46 -3.84
C PHE A 5 0.86 10.66 -3.72
N ALA A 6 1.95 10.68 -4.50
CA ALA A 6 2.93 11.76 -4.44
C ALA A 6 2.32 13.12 -4.84
N LEU A 7 1.42 13.12 -5.83
CA LEU A 7 0.66 14.30 -6.25
C LEU A 7 -0.34 14.73 -5.17
N ASP A 8 -1.10 13.79 -4.61
CA ASP A 8 -2.08 14.04 -3.56
C ASP A 8 -1.42 14.62 -2.31
N LEU A 9 -0.25 14.11 -1.93
CA LEU A 9 0.54 14.59 -0.80
C LEU A 9 0.99 16.03 -1.01
N ARG A 10 1.57 16.33 -2.18
CA ARG A 10 2.01 17.69 -2.53
C ARG A 10 0.84 18.66 -2.55
N LEU A 11 -0.32 18.24 -3.07
CA LEU A 11 -1.53 19.04 -3.11
C LEU A 11 -2.06 19.31 -1.70
N ALA A 12 -2.15 18.29 -0.84
CA ALA A 12 -2.58 18.42 0.54
C ALA A 12 -1.69 19.39 1.32
N ARG A 13 -0.36 19.25 1.18
CA ARG A 13 0.60 20.16 1.79
C ARG A 13 0.38 21.61 1.37
N ARG A 14 0.25 21.87 0.07
CA ARG A 14 0.04 23.22 -0.47
C ARG A 14 -1.28 23.82 -0.01
N LYS A 15 -2.35 23.03 0.05
CA LYS A 15 -3.67 23.47 0.57
C LYS A 15 -3.61 23.83 2.07
N ALA A 16 -2.81 23.10 2.84
CA ALA A 16 -2.60 23.38 4.27
C ALA A 16 -1.65 24.57 4.53
N GLY A 17 -0.97 25.09 3.50
CA GLY A 17 -0.03 26.20 3.64
C GLY A 17 1.34 25.80 4.21
N TYR A 18 1.64 24.51 4.33
CA TYR A 18 2.92 24.03 4.89
C TYR A 18 4.05 24.03 3.86
N THR A 19 5.24 24.36 4.31
CA THR A 19 6.48 24.07 3.59
C THR A 19 6.85 22.58 3.72
N GLN A 20 7.77 22.10 2.88
CA GLN A 20 8.28 20.74 3.06
C GLN A 20 9.08 20.60 4.38
N GLY A 21 9.64 21.70 4.90
CA GLY A 21 10.33 21.74 6.19
C GLY A 21 9.37 21.54 7.36
N ASP A 22 8.20 22.16 7.33
CA ASP A 22 7.18 22.01 8.37
C ASP A 22 6.71 20.57 8.47
N VAL A 23 6.39 19.95 7.33
CA VAL A 23 5.98 18.54 7.28
C VAL A 23 7.11 17.63 7.73
N ALA A 24 8.36 17.94 7.36
CA ALA A 24 9.50 17.15 7.80
C ALA A 24 9.68 17.22 9.33
N HIS A 25 9.50 18.40 9.92
CA HIS A 25 9.51 18.57 11.36
C HIS A 25 8.40 17.75 12.04
N LEU A 26 7.16 17.83 11.53
CA LEU A 26 6.02 17.07 12.06
C LEU A 26 6.21 15.55 11.94
N LEU A 27 6.91 15.08 10.90
CA LEU A 27 7.30 13.68 10.71
C LEU A 27 8.59 13.28 11.47
N SER A 28 9.16 14.17 12.28
CA SER A 28 10.47 13.97 12.93
C SER A 28 11.56 13.50 11.96
N SER A 29 11.66 14.16 10.80
CA SER A 29 12.55 13.76 9.70
C SER A 29 13.18 14.94 8.96
N HIS A 30 13.93 14.65 7.90
CA HIS A 30 14.58 15.64 7.05
C HIS A 30 13.69 16.06 5.89
N GLN A 31 13.82 17.32 5.44
CA GLN A 31 13.08 17.85 4.30
C GLN A 31 13.30 17.06 2.99
N SER A 32 14.47 16.42 2.84
CA SER A 32 14.75 15.50 1.74
C SER A 32 13.80 14.30 1.69
N LEU A 33 13.36 13.78 2.85
CA LEU A 33 12.34 12.72 2.92
C LEU A 33 11.05 13.19 2.25
N VAL A 34 10.53 14.35 2.67
CA VAL A 34 9.27 14.90 2.13
C VAL A 34 9.39 15.16 0.64
N SER A 35 10.54 15.68 0.19
CA SER A 35 10.82 15.84 -1.23
C SER A 35 10.75 14.50 -1.98
N ASP A 36 11.40 13.45 -1.49
CA ASP A 36 11.38 12.13 -2.14
C ASP A 36 9.99 11.51 -2.17
N LEU A 37 9.19 11.68 -1.10
CA LEU A 37 7.79 11.25 -1.05
C LEU A 37 6.95 11.98 -2.12
N GLU A 38 7.06 13.30 -2.21
CA GLU A 38 6.32 14.12 -3.18
C GLU A 38 6.77 13.93 -4.64
N HIS A 39 7.93 13.33 -4.87
CA HIS A 39 8.39 12.96 -6.22
C HIS A 39 8.13 11.47 -6.52
N GLY A 40 7.57 10.71 -5.57
CA GLY A 40 7.35 9.27 -5.71
C GLY A 40 8.64 8.45 -5.76
N ARG A 41 9.78 9.01 -5.33
CA ARG A 41 11.08 8.31 -5.27
C ARG A 41 11.16 7.39 -4.07
N ARG A 42 10.41 7.72 -3.01
CA ARG A 42 10.34 6.94 -1.79
C ARG A 42 8.89 6.62 -1.44
N ARG A 43 8.67 5.42 -0.93
CA ARG A 43 7.41 4.98 -0.33
C ARG A 43 7.41 5.36 1.17
N PRO A 44 6.33 5.94 1.70
CA PRO A 44 6.20 6.19 3.14
C PRO A 44 6.10 4.87 3.91
N SER A 45 6.53 4.88 5.17
CA SER A 45 6.21 3.81 6.13
C SER A 45 4.74 3.85 6.57
N LEU A 46 4.31 2.86 7.35
CA LEU A 46 2.97 2.84 7.92
C LEU A 46 2.75 4.01 8.89
N GLU A 47 3.75 4.29 9.73
CA GLU A 47 3.73 5.39 10.68
C GLU A 47 3.65 6.72 9.94
N GLN A 48 4.49 6.91 8.90
CA GLN A 48 4.47 8.12 8.10
C GLN A 48 3.13 8.36 7.40
N ILE A 49 2.47 7.31 6.87
CA ILE A 49 1.17 7.51 6.22
C ILE A 49 0.06 7.83 7.24
N ILE A 50 0.15 7.30 8.46
CA ILE A 50 -0.75 7.64 9.57
C ILE A 50 -0.53 9.10 9.97
N ASP A 51 0.72 9.52 10.19
CA ASP A 51 1.06 10.89 10.57
C ASP A 51 0.61 11.89 9.50
N LEU A 52 0.89 11.60 8.23
CA LEU A 52 0.41 12.42 7.11
C LEU A 52 -1.13 12.51 7.08
N SER A 53 -1.82 11.42 7.43
CA SER A 53 -3.29 11.43 7.49
C SER A 53 -3.81 12.30 8.63
N LEU A 54 -3.13 12.31 9.77
CA LEU A 54 -3.43 13.17 10.92
C LEU A 54 -3.13 14.65 10.60
N ILE A 55 -1.96 14.95 10.01
CA ILE A 55 -1.53 16.30 9.64
C ILE A 55 -2.54 16.97 8.70
N TYR A 56 -3.09 16.22 7.74
CA TYR A 56 -4.00 16.77 6.73
C TYR A 56 -5.48 16.48 6.98
N GLY A 57 -5.82 15.77 8.05
CA GLY A 57 -7.20 15.38 8.36
C GLY A 57 -7.88 14.56 7.26
N ARG A 58 -7.13 13.74 6.51
CA ARG A 58 -7.65 12.94 5.39
C ARG A 58 -6.88 11.63 5.19
N SER A 59 -7.57 10.63 4.64
CA SER A 59 -6.92 9.40 4.18
C SER A 59 -6.19 9.61 2.83
N PHE A 60 -5.15 8.81 2.60
CA PHE A 60 -4.45 8.70 1.33
C PHE A 60 -4.82 7.38 0.61
N GLU A 61 -6.07 7.27 0.16
CA GLU A 61 -6.62 6.04 -0.43
C GLU A 61 -5.85 5.57 -1.68
N SER A 62 -5.35 6.50 -2.49
CA SER A 62 -4.54 6.22 -3.67
C SER A 62 -3.25 5.46 -3.33
N PHE A 63 -2.68 5.69 -2.14
CA PHE A 63 -1.54 4.94 -1.65
C PHE A 63 -1.90 3.49 -1.34
N PHE A 64 -3.01 3.29 -0.62
CA PHE A 64 -3.48 1.95 -0.23
C PHE A 64 -3.88 1.13 -1.45
N GLY A 65 -4.58 1.72 -2.43
CA GLY A 65 -4.92 1.05 -3.69
C GLY A 65 -3.68 0.52 -4.42
N ALA A 66 -2.71 1.41 -4.69
CA ALA A 66 -1.48 1.03 -5.38
C ALA A 66 -0.66 -0.04 -4.62
N LEU A 67 -0.62 0.05 -3.28
CA LEU A 67 0.05 -0.96 -2.46
C LEU A 67 -0.70 -2.30 -2.50
N LEU A 68 -2.03 -2.28 -2.42
CA LEU A 68 -2.86 -3.49 -2.49
C LEU A 68 -2.65 -4.22 -3.80
N ASP A 69 -2.68 -3.53 -4.94
CA ASP A 69 -2.47 -4.14 -6.26
C ASP A 69 -1.09 -4.81 -6.38
N GLU A 70 -0.05 -4.13 -5.88
CA GLU A 70 1.30 -4.67 -5.84
C GLU A 70 1.39 -5.92 -4.93
N ARG A 71 0.67 -5.95 -3.81
CA ARG A 71 0.63 -7.10 -2.88
C ARG A 71 -0.22 -8.24 -3.39
N GLN A 72 -1.33 -7.98 -4.07
CA GLN A 72 -2.14 -9.00 -4.73
C GLN A 72 -1.31 -9.74 -5.78
N THR A 73 -0.61 -9.00 -6.65
CA THR A 73 0.25 -9.58 -7.69
C THR A 73 1.35 -10.47 -7.09
N VAL A 74 2.02 -10.01 -6.03
CA VAL A 74 3.05 -10.80 -5.34
C VAL A 74 2.46 -12.03 -4.68
N LEU A 75 1.32 -11.90 -3.99
CA LEU A 75 0.70 -13.01 -3.30
C LEU A 75 0.19 -14.07 -4.28
N GLN A 76 -0.35 -13.66 -5.43
CA GLN A 76 -0.77 -14.57 -6.49
C GLN A 76 0.42 -15.39 -7.02
N LYS A 77 1.58 -14.77 -7.25
CA LYS A 77 2.82 -15.47 -7.65
C LYS A 77 3.28 -16.47 -6.60
N ARG A 78 3.24 -16.09 -5.31
CA ARG A 78 3.59 -16.98 -4.18
C ARG A 78 2.61 -18.15 -4.06
N LEU A 79 1.32 -17.90 -4.24
CA LEU A 79 0.27 -18.92 -4.17
C LEU A 79 0.43 -20.00 -5.25
N LYS A 80 0.93 -19.63 -6.44
CA LYS A 80 1.26 -20.59 -7.50
C LYS A 80 2.44 -21.52 -7.12
N ARG A 81 3.35 -21.04 -6.27
CA ARG A 81 4.54 -21.78 -5.81
C ARG A 81 4.35 -22.43 -4.43
N LEU A 82 3.13 -22.37 -3.88
CA LEU A 82 2.86 -22.92 -2.56
C LEU A 82 3.05 -24.43 -2.57
N PRO A 83 3.89 -25.00 -1.68
CA PRO A 83 4.14 -26.44 -1.67
C PRO A 83 2.86 -27.26 -1.46
N VAL A 84 2.78 -28.36 -2.20
CA VAL A 84 1.78 -29.41 -1.98
C VAL A 84 2.11 -30.12 -0.68
N LEU A 85 1.08 -30.43 0.10
CA LEU A 85 1.28 -31.24 1.31
C LEU A 85 1.56 -32.69 0.92
N THR A 86 2.61 -33.26 1.50
CA THR A 86 2.94 -34.68 1.35
C THR A 86 2.10 -35.57 2.26
N LYS A 87 1.59 -35.02 3.38
CA LYS A 87 0.67 -35.70 4.31
C LYS A 87 -0.46 -34.77 4.72
N THR A 88 -1.69 -35.27 4.64
CA THR A 88 -2.88 -34.57 5.12
C THR A 88 -3.25 -35.04 6.52
N THR A 89 -3.42 -34.10 7.44
CA THR A 89 -3.88 -34.33 8.82
C THR A 89 -5.17 -33.56 9.09
N ALA A 90 -5.83 -33.83 10.22
CA ALA A 90 -7.03 -33.10 10.66
C ALA A 90 -6.80 -31.57 10.68
N HIS A 91 -5.62 -31.09 11.08
CA HIS A 91 -5.26 -29.66 11.06
C HIS A 91 -5.21 -29.04 9.65
N THR A 92 -5.10 -29.87 8.61
CA THR A 92 -5.03 -29.43 7.21
C THR A 92 -6.35 -29.62 6.45
N PHE A 93 -7.41 -30.09 7.12
CA PHE A 93 -8.71 -30.38 6.51
C PHE A 93 -9.24 -29.20 5.68
N ASN A 94 -9.14 -27.97 6.19
CA ASN A 94 -9.64 -26.77 5.51
C ASN A 94 -8.67 -26.16 4.48
N ARG A 95 -7.48 -26.73 4.27
CA ARG A 95 -6.44 -26.10 3.44
C ARG A 95 -6.91 -25.89 2.00
N ALA A 96 -7.45 -26.93 1.36
CA ALA A 96 -7.85 -26.86 -0.04
C ALA A 96 -8.94 -25.79 -0.27
N SER A 97 -9.96 -25.75 0.58
CA SER A 97 -11.05 -24.78 0.49
C SER A 97 -10.55 -23.36 0.76
N SER A 98 -9.69 -23.15 1.75
CA SER A 98 -9.07 -21.85 2.04
C SER A 98 -8.20 -21.34 0.91
N LEU A 99 -7.41 -22.20 0.26
CA LEU A 99 -6.61 -21.81 -0.90
C LEU A 99 -7.47 -21.50 -2.12
N SER A 100 -8.57 -22.23 -2.35
CA SER A 100 -9.53 -21.93 -3.41
C SER A 100 -10.20 -20.56 -3.21
N ARG A 101 -10.65 -20.26 -1.99
CA ARG A 101 -11.19 -18.94 -1.63
C ARG A 101 -10.17 -17.83 -1.82
N LEU A 102 -8.92 -18.06 -1.43
CA LEU A 102 -7.84 -17.08 -1.64
C LEU A 102 -7.58 -16.83 -3.13
N ARG A 103 -7.52 -17.88 -3.97
CA ARG A 103 -7.37 -17.73 -5.42
C ARG A 103 -8.49 -16.89 -6.03
N ARG A 104 -9.74 -17.13 -5.62
CA ARG A 104 -10.90 -16.38 -6.11
C ARG A 104 -10.83 -14.90 -5.76
N ARG A 105 -10.53 -14.57 -4.49
CA ARG A 105 -10.39 -13.18 -4.04
C ARG A 105 -9.29 -12.43 -4.78
N LEU A 106 -8.15 -13.07 -5.01
CA LEU A 106 -7.04 -12.47 -5.74
C LEU A 106 -7.29 -12.35 -7.25
N ALA A 107 -8.25 -13.10 -7.81
CA ALA A 107 -8.63 -12.99 -9.21
C ALA A 107 -9.67 -11.86 -9.42
N SER A 108 -10.69 -11.76 -8.57
CA SER A 108 -11.78 -10.79 -8.72
C SER A 108 -11.34 -9.33 -8.57
N GLN A 109 -10.28 -9.06 -7.79
CA GLN A 109 -9.79 -7.70 -7.57
C GLN A 109 -8.96 -7.14 -8.73
N LEU A 110 -8.42 -7.99 -9.61
CA LEU A 110 -7.70 -7.56 -10.82
C LEU A 110 -8.66 -7.03 -11.91
N GLU A 111 -9.91 -7.48 -11.93
CA GLU A 111 -10.90 -7.06 -12.93
C GLU A 111 -11.53 -5.69 -12.64
N HIS A 112 -11.45 -5.19 -11.40
CA HIS A 112 -12.05 -3.92 -10.98
C HIS A 112 -11.06 -2.74 -10.94
N GLY A 113 -9.75 -2.98 -11.13
CA GLY A 113 -8.71 -1.93 -11.15
C GLY A 113 -8.44 -1.32 -12.54
N SER A 114 -9.28 -1.64 -13.53
CA SER A 114 -9.12 -1.26 -14.95
C SER A 114 -10.30 -0.44 -15.48
N ALA A 115 -10.90 0.43 -14.66
CA ALA A 115 -11.94 1.38 -15.07
C ALA A 115 -11.53 2.81 -14.71
#